data_AF-A0A5J5E7W9-F1
#
_entry.id   AF-A0A5J5E7W9-F1
#
_cell.length_a   1.000
_cell.length_b   1.000
_cell.length_c   1.000
_cell.angle_alpha   90.00
_cell.angle_beta   90.00
_cell.angle_gamma   90.00
#
_symmetry.space_group_name_H-M   'P 1'
#
loop_
_entity.id
_entity.type
_entity.pdbx_description
1 polymer ?
#
loop_
_entity_poly.entity_id
_entity_poly.type
_entity_poly.pdbx_seq_one_letter_code
_entity_poly.pdbx_strand_id
1 'polypeptide(L)'
;MDVERFKGLKHDLHALKVSWPVLDLLANRQATIGMPAGGGHCTRSIEASPLNMGAFQLAHDITLFAGTLARLMGLHTHHGMGTPGVLQGVIINLNRLDRLPEPTTDGFAVEARGLAERASYLLEPPEDTKMIGWCPACSHELRADSQELAGGYVECPKCHTTHRIKDIHQLDMLRLRLSGVKGTPAQLSRLLEPWGIVIKAATIRQWAKRSIIQPVGTDGTAPVFLIWDVWQAHTRLAGYDRARRNGMKPSPKRRKAIERDRT
;
A
#
# COMPACT_ATOMS: atom_id res chain seq x y z
N MET A 1 41.46 -2.90 -6.40
CA MET A 1 40.49 -2.75 -5.30
C MET A 1 39.59 -1.58 -5.68
N ASP A 2 38.49 -1.87 -6.38
CA ASP A 2 37.58 -0.84 -6.89
C ASP A 2 36.67 -0.33 -5.78
N VAL A 3 37.18 0.62 -5.00
CA VAL A 3 36.39 1.35 -3.99
C VAL A 3 35.21 2.10 -4.63
N GLU A 4 35.28 2.36 -5.94
CA GLU A 4 34.19 2.96 -6.72
C GLU A 4 33.05 1.99 -7.05
N ARG A 5 33.33 0.68 -7.20
CA ARG A 5 32.36 -0.31 -7.71
C ARG A 5 31.08 -0.41 -6.87
N PHE A 6 31.20 -0.27 -5.55
CA PHE A 6 30.07 -0.37 -4.62
C PHE A 6 29.62 0.95 -4.02
N LYS A 7 30.08 2.09 -4.55
CA LYS A 7 29.76 3.41 -4.00
C LYS A 7 28.24 3.68 -4.03
N GLY A 8 27.57 3.27 -5.11
CA GLY A 8 26.11 3.34 -5.26
C GLY A 8 25.38 2.43 -4.27
N LEU A 9 25.71 1.14 -4.24
CA LEU A 9 25.11 0.18 -3.31
C LEU A 9 25.31 0.60 -1.84
N LYS A 10 26.49 1.11 -1.48
CA LYS A 10 26.76 1.61 -0.13
C LYS A 10 25.85 2.77 0.23
N HIS A 11 25.62 3.71 -0.70
CA HIS A 11 24.70 4.83 -0.50
C HIS A 11 23.27 4.32 -0.27
N ASP A 12 22.80 3.40 -1.11
CA ASP A 12 21.44 2.83 -1.02
C ASP A 12 21.23 2.07 0.30
N LEU A 13 22.22 1.27 0.74
CA LEU A 13 22.18 0.58 2.04
C LEU A 13 22.15 1.56 3.23
N HIS A 14 22.90 2.66 3.14
CA HIS A 14 22.86 3.72 4.14
C HIS A 14 21.49 4.39 4.18
N ALA A 15 20.90 4.70 3.02
CA ALA A 15 19.56 5.26 2.92
C ALA A 15 18.53 4.34 3.58
N LEU A 16 18.54 3.04 3.24
CA LEU A 16 17.65 2.04 3.87
C LEU A 16 17.80 1.99 5.39
N LYS A 17 19.04 2.00 5.89
CA LYS A 17 19.30 2.00 7.34
C LYS A 17 18.76 3.25 8.02
N VAL A 18 18.93 4.42 7.41
CA VAL A 18 18.46 5.71 7.95
C VAL A 18 16.93 5.81 7.92
N SER A 19 16.31 5.35 6.83
CA SER A 19 14.85 5.33 6.67
C SER A 19 14.16 4.29 7.58
N TRP A 20 14.88 3.23 7.99
CA TRP A 20 14.31 2.11 8.73
C TRP A 20 13.52 2.47 9.99
N PRO A 21 14.00 3.30 10.94
CA PRO A 21 13.25 3.58 12.17
C PRO A 21 11.89 4.23 11.89
N VAL A 22 11.82 5.11 10.88
CA VAL A 22 10.55 5.74 10.50
C VAL A 22 9.65 4.74 9.77
N LEU A 23 10.20 3.92 8.88
CA LEU A 23 9.48 2.84 8.22
C LEU A 23 8.93 1.80 9.20
N ASP A 24 9.73 1.40 10.18
CA ASP A 24 9.36 0.46 11.23
C ASP A 24 8.27 1.04 12.12
N LEU A 25 8.35 2.34 12.45
CA LEU A 25 7.27 3.04 13.15
C LEU A 25 5.99 3.13 12.31
N LEU A 26 6.08 3.33 10.99
CA LEU A 26 4.93 3.35 10.08
C LEU A 26 4.31 1.95 9.87
N ALA A 27 5.16 0.93 9.82
CA ALA A 27 4.79 -0.47 9.69
C ALA A 27 4.20 -1.03 10.99
N ASN A 28 4.77 -0.66 12.14
CA ASN A 28 4.45 -1.20 13.47
C ASN A 28 3.67 -0.24 14.36
N ARG A 29 3.12 0.87 13.83
CA ARG A 29 2.27 1.84 14.58
C ARG A 29 0.99 1.26 15.19
N GLN A 30 0.86 -0.07 15.26
CA GLN A 30 -0.18 -0.83 15.95
C GLN A 30 0.31 -1.77 17.07
N ALA A 31 1.60 -1.86 17.39
CA ALA A 31 2.08 -2.83 18.39
C ALA A 31 1.98 -2.38 19.86
N THR A 32 1.54 -1.15 20.16
CA THR A 32 1.26 -0.72 21.55
C THR A 32 -0.24 -0.68 21.82
N ILE A 33 -0.90 -1.83 21.69
CA ILE A 33 -2.25 -2.06 22.20
C ILE A 33 -2.13 -3.06 23.35
N GLY A 34 -2.23 -2.56 24.59
CA GLY A 34 -2.53 -3.37 25.77
C GLY A 34 -1.33 -3.73 26.66
N MET A 35 -0.91 -2.81 27.52
CA MET A 35 -0.50 -3.18 28.88
C MET A 35 -1.51 -2.55 29.85
N PRO A 36 -2.19 -3.32 30.72
CA PRO A 36 -3.12 -2.76 31.67
C PRO A 36 -2.33 -2.21 32.86
N ALA A 37 -2.17 -0.90 32.93
CA ALA A 37 -1.88 -0.22 34.18
C ALA A 37 -3.19 0.42 34.65
N GLY A 38 -3.67 -0.04 35.80
CA GLY A 38 -5.02 0.19 36.27
C GLY A 38 -5.36 1.64 36.60
N GLY A 39 -6.67 1.91 36.55
CA GLY A 39 -7.32 2.97 37.32
C GLY A 39 -7.41 4.33 36.64
N GLY A 40 -8.64 4.81 36.48
CA GLY A 40 -8.94 6.25 36.47
C GLY A 40 -9.20 6.87 35.10
N HIS A 41 -10.39 7.45 34.99
CA HIS A 41 -10.96 8.17 33.86
C HIS A 41 -10.05 9.10 33.04
N CYS A 42 -10.34 9.09 31.72
CA CYS A 42 -10.24 10.18 30.74
C CYS A 42 -8.87 10.81 30.45
N THR A 43 -8.23 10.38 29.35
CA THR A 43 -7.64 11.30 28.37
C THR A 43 -7.74 10.73 26.95
N ARG A 44 -8.03 11.61 25.98
CA ARG A 44 -8.21 11.39 24.54
C ARG A 44 -7.58 10.10 23.99
N SER A 45 -8.43 9.22 23.45
CA SER A 45 -8.01 8.20 22.48
C SER A 45 -7.47 8.90 21.24
N ILE A 46 -6.15 9.11 21.19
CA ILE A 46 -5.44 9.43 19.95
C ILE A 46 -5.57 8.18 19.09
N GLU A 47 -6.43 8.27 18.09
CA GLU A 47 -6.77 7.17 17.20
C GLU A 47 -5.50 6.62 16.53
N ALA A 48 -5.19 5.35 16.79
CA ALA A 48 -4.18 4.63 16.04
C ALA A 48 -4.55 4.65 14.56
N SER A 49 -3.73 5.30 13.75
CA SER A 49 -3.82 5.23 12.29
C SER A 49 -3.69 3.77 11.82
N PRO A 50 -4.36 3.34 10.74
CA PRO A 50 -4.28 1.96 10.27
C PRO A 50 -2.85 1.60 9.82
N LEU A 51 -2.47 0.33 9.95
CA LEU A 51 -1.24 -0.24 9.34
C LEU A 51 -1.05 0.33 7.92
N ASN A 52 0.06 1.05 7.71
CA ASN A 52 0.45 1.41 6.36
C ASN A 52 0.96 0.13 5.70
N MET A 53 0.10 -0.57 4.97
CA MET A 53 0.43 -1.85 4.32
C MET A 53 1.59 -1.70 3.32
N GLY A 54 1.76 -0.53 2.71
CA GLY A 54 2.93 -0.20 1.90
C GLY A 54 4.20 -0.17 2.76
N ALA A 55 4.15 0.49 3.92
CA ALA A 55 5.25 0.51 4.89
C ALA A 55 5.56 -0.89 5.45
N PHE A 56 4.52 -1.68 5.76
CA PHE A 56 4.68 -3.05 6.27
C PHE A 56 5.35 -3.96 5.23
N GLN A 57 4.85 -3.95 3.99
CA GLN A 57 5.44 -4.75 2.92
C GLN A 57 6.87 -4.29 2.64
N LEU A 58 7.12 -2.99 2.58
CA LEU A 58 8.46 -2.45 2.35
C LEU A 58 9.43 -2.81 3.50
N ALA A 59 8.99 -2.73 4.75
CA ALA A 59 9.78 -3.14 5.91
C ALA A 59 10.10 -4.66 5.86
N HIS A 60 9.14 -5.48 5.45
CA HIS A 60 9.35 -6.91 5.25
C HIS A 60 10.37 -7.19 4.13
N ASP A 61 10.21 -6.55 2.97
CA ASP A 61 11.11 -6.69 1.82
C ASP A 61 12.55 -6.31 2.19
N ILE A 62 12.74 -5.18 2.88
CA ILE A 62 14.08 -4.72 3.32
C ILE A 62 14.70 -5.71 4.32
N THR A 63 13.90 -6.31 5.21
CA THR A 63 14.38 -7.30 6.17
C THR A 63 14.86 -8.57 5.48
N LEU A 64 14.07 -9.09 4.53
CA LEU A 64 14.45 -10.26 3.73
C LEU A 64 15.69 -9.99 2.90
N PHE A 65 15.76 -8.83 2.25
CA PHE A 65 16.91 -8.37 1.48
C PHE A 65 18.18 -8.33 2.35
N ALA A 66 18.13 -7.64 3.50
CA ALA A 66 19.27 -7.51 4.40
C ALA A 66 19.77 -8.86 4.92
N GLY A 67 18.85 -9.76 5.29
CA GLY A 67 19.20 -11.11 5.75
C GLY A 67 19.81 -11.99 4.66
N THR A 68 19.27 -11.92 3.44
CA THR A 68 19.79 -12.66 2.28
C THR A 68 21.21 -12.19 1.93
N LEU A 69 21.42 -10.87 1.88
CA LEU A 69 22.72 -10.28 1.58
C LEU A 69 23.76 -10.62 2.66
N ALA A 70 23.39 -10.50 3.94
CA ALA A 70 24.26 -10.87 5.05
C ALA A 70 24.69 -12.36 5.00
N ARG A 71 23.75 -13.25 4.66
CA ARG A 71 24.04 -14.69 4.53
C ARG A 71 25.01 -14.98 3.38
N LEU A 72 24.83 -14.34 2.23
CA LEU A 72 25.72 -14.51 1.08
C LEU A 72 27.14 -13.99 1.36
N MET A 73 27.26 -12.95 2.18
CA MET A 73 28.55 -12.43 2.64
C MET A 73 29.20 -13.28 3.76
N GLY A 74 28.55 -14.37 4.18
CA GLY A 74 29.00 -15.24 5.27
C GLY A 74 29.00 -14.52 6.62
N LEU A 75 28.08 -13.58 6.85
CA LEU A 75 27.93 -12.89 8.12
C LEU A 75 26.94 -13.66 9.01
N HIS A 76 27.30 -13.82 10.28
CA HIS A 76 26.42 -14.42 11.28
C HIS A 76 25.57 -13.32 11.92
N THR A 77 24.28 -13.27 11.58
CA THR A 77 23.31 -12.38 12.21
C THR A 77 22.77 -13.02 13.49
N HIS A 78 22.89 -12.33 14.62
CA HIS A 78 22.32 -12.79 15.90
C HIS A 78 20.80 -12.57 15.92
N HIS A 79 20.04 -13.43 16.61
CA HIS A 79 18.56 -13.38 16.65
C HIS A 79 17.98 -12.10 17.26
N GLY A 80 18.75 -11.40 18.10
CA GLY A 80 18.37 -10.09 18.67
C GLY A 80 18.75 -8.89 17.80
N MET A 81 19.37 -9.11 16.64
CA MET A 81 19.81 -8.03 15.75
C MET A 81 18.65 -7.59 14.85
N GLY A 82 18.13 -6.38 15.09
CA GLY A 82 17.16 -5.76 14.19
C GLY A 82 17.76 -5.40 12.83
N THR A 83 16.91 -5.16 11.84
CA THR A 83 17.29 -4.86 10.45
C THR A 83 18.37 -3.76 10.31
N PRO A 84 18.37 -2.65 11.08
CA PRO A 84 19.44 -1.65 11.03
C PRO A 84 20.82 -2.20 11.42
N GLY A 85 20.86 -3.14 12.37
CA GLY A 85 22.09 -3.80 12.79
C GLY A 85 22.64 -4.72 11.71
N VAL A 86 21.75 -5.46 11.03
CA VAL A 86 22.11 -6.31 9.89
C VAL A 86 22.65 -5.46 8.74
N LEU A 87 21.94 -4.39 8.37
CA LEU A 87 22.39 -3.44 7.34
C LEU A 87 23.74 -2.80 7.70
N GLN A 88 23.95 -2.43 8.96
CA GLN A 88 25.24 -1.90 9.41
C GLN A 88 26.36 -2.94 9.26
N GLY A 89 26.10 -4.20 9.62
CA GLY A 89 27.06 -5.29 9.47
C GLY A 89 27.46 -5.52 8.00
N VAL A 90 26.47 -5.47 7.10
CA VAL A 90 26.69 -5.53 5.64
C VAL A 90 27.55 -4.35 5.17
N ILE A 91 27.20 -3.12 5.55
CA ILE A 91 27.93 -1.90 5.15
C ILE A 91 29.41 -1.95 5.55
N ILE A 92 29.71 -2.41 6.76
CA ILE A 92 31.09 -2.54 7.26
C ILE A 92 31.89 -3.57 6.46
N ASN A 93 31.23 -4.63 5.97
CA ASN A 93 31.86 -5.77 5.32
C ASN A 93 31.68 -5.79 3.79
N LEU A 94 31.37 -4.65 3.16
CA LEU A 94 31.08 -4.57 1.71
C LEU A 94 32.18 -5.18 0.82
N ASN A 95 33.44 -5.12 1.26
CA ASN A 95 34.57 -5.76 0.57
C ASN A 95 34.41 -7.29 0.40
N ARG A 96 33.53 -7.95 1.16
CA ARG A 96 33.24 -9.37 0.96
C ARG A 96 32.42 -9.65 -0.30
N LEU A 97 31.76 -8.65 -0.87
CA LEU A 97 31.04 -8.78 -2.14
C LEU A 97 31.99 -8.97 -3.34
N ASP A 98 33.26 -8.58 -3.23
CA ASP A 98 34.27 -8.85 -4.26
C ASP A 98 34.48 -10.34 -4.53
N ARG A 99 34.05 -11.21 -3.59
CA ARG A 99 34.15 -12.66 -3.71
C ARG A 99 32.94 -13.28 -4.44
N LEU A 100 31.90 -12.50 -4.69
CA LEU A 100 30.69 -12.97 -5.37
C LEU A 100 30.78 -12.72 -6.88
N PRO A 101 30.09 -13.54 -7.70
CA PRO A 101 29.96 -13.27 -9.13
C PRO A 101 29.36 -11.89 -9.38
N GLU A 102 29.91 -11.18 -10.36
CA GLU A 102 29.43 -9.87 -10.81
C GLU A 102 27.91 -9.79 -11.05
N PRO A 103 27.25 -10.71 -11.79
CA PRO A 103 25.81 -10.63 -12.01
C PRO A 103 24.99 -10.73 -10.72
N THR A 104 25.49 -11.44 -9.72
CA THR A 104 24.85 -11.53 -8.41
C THR A 104 24.91 -10.18 -7.69
N THR A 105 26.09 -9.56 -7.69
CA THR A 105 26.33 -8.29 -7.01
C THR A 105 25.58 -7.13 -7.66
N ASP A 106 25.48 -7.12 -8.99
CA ASP A 106 24.68 -6.14 -9.74
C ASP A 106 23.19 -6.29 -9.44
N GLY A 107 22.70 -7.54 -9.33
CA GLY A 107 21.32 -7.82 -8.92
C GLY A 107 20.99 -7.20 -7.56
N PHE A 108 21.87 -7.36 -6.57
CA PHE A 108 21.69 -6.74 -5.25
C PHE A 108 21.78 -5.22 -5.28
N ALA A 109 22.63 -4.64 -6.13
CA ALA A 109 22.70 -3.19 -6.31
C ALA A 109 21.39 -2.62 -6.88
N VAL A 110 20.80 -3.28 -7.89
CA VAL A 110 19.51 -2.90 -8.47
C VAL A 110 18.38 -3.05 -7.45
N GLU A 111 18.37 -4.13 -6.68
CA GLU A 111 17.35 -4.37 -5.66
C GLU A 111 17.45 -3.36 -4.50
N ALA A 112 18.67 -3.09 -4.00
CA ALA A 112 18.92 -2.08 -2.96
C ALA A 112 18.41 -0.70 -3.39
N ARG A 113 18.71 -0.29 -4.62
CA ARG A 113 18.24 0.97 -5.20
C ARG A 113 16.72 1.03 -5.25
N GLY A 114 16.08 -0.02 -5.76
CA GLY A 114 14.62 -0.09 -5.83
C GLY A 114 13.95 0.00 -4.46
N LEU A 115 14.54 -0.62 -3.43
CA LEU A 115 14.04 -0.50 -2.05
C LEU A 115 14.27 0.90 -1.47
N ALA A 116 15.44 1.52 -1.75
CA ALA A 116 15.78 2.86 -1.27
C ALA A 116 14.87 3.92 -1.91
N GLU A 117 14.61 3.82 -3.21
CA GLU A 117 13.63 4.67 -3.92
C GLU A 117 12.24 4.52 -3.31
N ARG A 118 11.74 3.28 -3.12
CA ARG A 118 10.44 3.03 -2.47
C ARG A 118 10.37 3.65 -1.07
N ALA A 119 11.44 3.54 -0.28
CA ALA A 119 11.52 4.14 1.04
C ALA A 119 11.46 5.67 0.98
N SER A 120 12.23 6.29 0.08
CA SER A 120 12.20 7.74 -0.13
C SER A 120 10.81 8.22 -0.56
N TYR A 121 10.19 7.58 -1.56
CA TYR A 121 8.84 7.94 -2.01
C TYR A 121 7.79 7.80 -0.91
N LEU A 122 7.90 6.78 -0.06
CA LEU A 122 6.93 6.56 1.02
C LEU A 122 7.08 7.60 2.14
N LEU A 123 8.31 8.00 2.46
CA LEU A 123 8.61 8.93 3.54
C LEU A 123 8.50 10.40 3.11
N GLU A 124 8.84 10.69 1.87
CA GLU A 124 8.87 12.02 1.25
C GLU A 124 8.11 11.96 -0.09
N PRO A 125 6.78 11.82 -0.06
CA PRO A 125 5.99 11.76 -1.27
C PRO A 125 6.05 13.09 -2.03
N PRO A 126 6.20 13.08 -3.37
CA PRO A 126 6.03 14.28 -4.18
C PRO A 126 4.65 14.89 -3.94
N GLU A 127 4.59 16.22 -3.82
CA GLU A 127 3.34 16.95 -3.59
C GLU A 127 2.29 16.60 -4.67
N ASP A 128 1.01 16.55 -4.27
CA ASP A 128 -0.15 16.25 -5.13
C ASP A 128 -0.28 14.84 -5.74
N THR A 129 0.58 13.88 -5.39
CA THR A 129 0.46 12.47 -5.85
C THR A 129 -0.08 11.52 -4.77
N LYS A 130 -0.91 10.55 -5.18
CA LYS A 130 -1.45 9.49 -4.30
C LYS A 130 -0.98 8.12 -4.76
N MET A 131 -0.64 7.24 -3.81
CA MET A 131 -0.30 5.85 -4.12
C MET A 131 -1.54 5.11 -4.66
N ILE A 132 -1.38 4.46 -5.82
CA ILE A 132 -2.41 3.67 -6.49
C ILE A 132 -2.20 2.18 -6.21
N GLY A 133 -0.95 1.72 -6.18
CA GLY A 133 -0.64 0.31 -6.06
C GLY A 133 0.69 -0.04 -6.72
N TRP A 134 0.86 -1.30 -7.10
CA TRP A 134 2.11 -1.79 -7.70
C TRP A 134 1.96 -2.06 -9.20
N CYS A 135 2.96 -1.68 -9.99
CA CYS A 135 3.04 -1.99 -11.41
C CYS A 135 3.01 -3.52 -11.62
N PRO A 136 2.07 -4.06 -12.42
CA PRO A 136 2.00 -5.50 -12.68
C PRO A 136 3.20 -6.04 -13.46
N ALA A 137 3.88 -5.20 -14.24
CA ALA A 137 5.00 -5.62 -15.09
C ALA A 137 6.34 -5.65 -14.35
N CYS A 138 6.60 -4.67 -13.48
CA CYS A 138 7.91 -4.52 -12.84
C CYS A 138 7.86 -4.31 -11.32
N SER A 139 6.68 -4.39 -10.71
CA SER A 139 6.46 -4.21 -9.27
C SER A 139 6.96 -2.88 -8.71
N HIS A 140 7.09 -1.85 -9.54
CA HIS A 140 7.37 -0.49 -9.10
C HIS A 140 6.11 0.15 -8.48
N GLU A 141 6.27 0.95 -7.43
CA GLU A 141 5.15 1.67 -6.83
C GLU A 141 4.59 2.68 -7.83
N LEU A 142 3.28 2.65 -8.05
CA LEU A 142 2.59 3.58 -8.92
C LEU A 142 1.87 4.61 -8.06
N ARG A 143 2.14 5.87 -8.35
CA ARG A 143 1.44 7.02 -7.80
C ARG A 143 0.78 7.77 -8.95
N ALA A 144 -0.38 8.36 -8.70
CA ALA A 144 -1.04 9.24 -9.65
C ALA A 144 -1.32 10.59 -9.02
N ASP A 145 -1.18 11.63 -9.82
CA ASP A 145 -1.71 12.94 -9.49
C ASP A 145 -3.25 13.01 -9.69
N SER A 146 -3.82 14.18 -9.40
CA SER A 146 -5.27 14.40 -9.55
C SER A 146 -5.76 14.30 -11.01
N GLN A 147 -4.92 14.62 -12.00
CA GLN A 147 -5.27 14.51 -13.42
C GLN A 147 -5.25 13.06 -13.90
N GLU A 148 -4.23 12.30 -13.53
CA GLU A 148 -4.08 10.87 -13.82
C GLU A 148 -5.20 10.05 -13.16
N LEU A 149 -5.55 10.38 -11.90
CA LEU A 149 -6.71 9.79 -11.23
C LEU A 149 -8.02 10.08 -11.97
N ALA A 150 -8.20 11.30 -12.49
CA ALA A 150 -9.38 11.67 -13.28
C ALA A 150 -9.40 10.97 -14.65
N GLY A 151 -8.23 10.80 -15.29
CA GLY A 151 -8.04 10.08 -16.54
C GLY A 151 -8.21 8.57 -16.41
N GLY A 152 -7.91 8.00 -15.25
CA GLY A 152 -8.04 6.57 -14.95
C GLY A 152 -6.87 5.70 -15.44
N TYR A 153 -5.78 6.34 -15.89
CA TYR A 153 -4.56 5.69 -16.38
C TYR A 153 -3.35 6.29 -15.69
N VAL A 154 -2.32 5.47 -15.50
CA VAL A 154 -1.02 5.87 -14.96
C VAL A 154 0.06 5.20 -15.80
N GLU A 155 1.13 5.93 -16.14
CA GLU A 155 2.31 5.34 -16.74
C GLU A 155 3.30 4.93 -15.65
N CYS A 156 3.86 3.72 -15.73
CA CYS A 156 4.92 3.34 -14.82
C CYS A 156 6.21 4.10 -15.15
N PRO A 157 6.78 4.89 -14.22
CA PRO A 157 8.00 5.64 -14.49
C PRO A 157 9.24 4.74 -14.70
N LYS A 158 9.16 3.46 -14.32
CA LYS A 158 10.26 2.49 -14.44
C LYS A 158 10.23 1.71 -15.76
N CYS A 159 9.08 1.15 -16.14
CA CYS A 159 8.95 0.30 -17.32
C CYS A 159 8.15 0.94 -18.46
N HIS A 160 7.72 2.20 -18.28
CA HIS A 160 6.94 2.99 -19.24
C HIS A 160 5.65 2.31 -19.72
N THR A 161 5.20 1.29 -18.98
CA THR A 161 3.97 0.59 -19.31
C THR A 161 2.80 1.38 -18.74
N THR A 162 1.87 1.77 -19.61
CA THR A 162 0.63 2.42 -19.20
C THR A 162 -0.35 1.38 -18.64
N HIS A 163 -0.86 1.65 -17.45
CA HIS A 163 -1.81 0.80 -16.75
C HIS A 163 -3.10 1.53 -16.46
N ARG A 164 -4.21 0.80 -16.54
CA ARG A 164 -5.49 1.28 -15.99
C ARG A 164 -5.42 1.20 -14.48
N ILE A 165 -5.70 2.32 -13.81
CA ILE A 165 -5.73 2.43 -12.35
C ILE A 165 -6.68 1.40 -11.74
N LYS A 166 -7.83 1.16 -12.40
CA LYS A 166 -8.80 0.16 -11.97
C LYS A 166 -8.22 -1.27 -11.96
N ASP A 167 -7.38 -1.61 -12.94
CA ASP A 167 -6.84 -2.96 -13.09
C ASP A 167 -5.73 -3.20 -12.05
N ILE A 168 -4.94 -2.17 -11.72
CA ILE A 168 -3.98 -2.18 -10.61
C ILE A 168 -4.70 -2.43 -9.29
N HIS A 169 -5.74 -1.64 -8.99
CA HIS A 169 -6.56 -1.83 -7.79
C HIS A 169 -7.17 -3.24 -7.74
N GLN A 170 -7.61 -3.79 -8.88
CA GLN A 170 -8.16 -5.14 -8.94
C GLN A 170 -7.11 -6.21 -8.61
N LEU A 171 -5.88 -6.06 -9.11
CA LEU A 171 -4.77 -6.98 -8.83
C LEU A 171 -4.35 -6.93 -7.35
N ASP A 172 -4.23 -5.74 -6.78
CA ASP A 172 -3.89 -5.59 -5.36
C ASP A 172 -5.01 -6.12 -4.46
N MET A 173 -6.28 -5.93 -4.86
CA MET A 173 -7.43 -6.54 -4.17
C MET A 173 -7.46 -8.07 -4.29
N LEU A 174 -7.05 -8.64 -5.42
CA LEU A 174 -6.90 -10.09 -5.58
C LEU A 174 -5.80 -10.64 -4.66
N ARG A 175 -4.66 -9.94 -4.54
CA ARG A 175 -3.59 -10.29 -3.60
C ARG A 175 -4.08 -10.24 -2.16
N LEU A 176 -4.83 -9.20 -1.80
CA LEU A 176 -5.42 -9.06 -0.47
C LEU A 176 -6.45 -10.16 -0.16
N ARG A 177 -7.24 -10.56 -1.16
CA ARG A 177 -8.13 -11.71 -1.04
C ARG A 177 -7.37 -12.99 -0.71
N LEU A 178 -6.26 -13.25 -1.41
CA LEU A 178 -5.42 -14.43 -1.16
C LEU A 178 -4.79 -14.39 0.24
N SER A 179 -4.44 -13.21 0.75
CA SER A 179 -3.93 -13.05 2.12
C SER A 179 -5.01 -13.11 3.22
N GLY A 180 -6.29 -13.19 2.86
CA GLY A 180 -7.39 -13.34 3.83
C GLY A 180 -7.69 -12.10 4.68
N VAL A 181 -7.32 -10.90 4.20
CA VAL A 181 -7.52 -9.66 4.95
C VAL A 181 -9.01 -9.42 5.24
N LYS A 182 -9.32 -9.27 6.52
CA LYS A 182 -10.66 -9.09 7.07
C LYS A 182 -10.65 -8.01 8.14
N GLY A 183 -11.77 -7.33 8.29
CA GLY A 183 -11.91 -6.29 9.31
C GLY A 183 -13.35 -5.85 9.51
N THR A 184 -13.57 -5.04 10.54
CA THR A 184 -14.83 -4.36 10.78
C THR A 184 -15.08 -3.26 9.73
N PRO A 185 -16.32 -2.79 9.54
CA PRO A 185 -16.63 -1.71 8.60
C PRO A 185 -15.78 -0.44 8.77
N ALA A 186 -15.42 -0.09 10.00
CA ALA A 186 -14.57 1.07 10.26
C ALA A 186 -13.12 0.83 9.84
N GLN A 187 -12.58 -0.35 10.16
CA GLN A 187 -11.24 -0.76 9.75
C GLN A 187 -11.14 -0.82 8.22
N LEU A 188 -12.11 -1.45 7.55
CA LEU A 188 -12.10 -1.57 6.08
C LEU A 188 -12.29 -0.24 5.35
N SER A 189 -13.15 0.64 5.86
CA SER A 189 -13.32 2.00 5.33
C SER A 189 -12.01 2.79 5.36
N ARG A 190 -11.30 2.75 6.50
CA ARG A 190 -9.99 3.40 6.67
C ARG A 190 -8.89 2.74 5.85
N LEU A 191 -8.94 1.42 5.70
CA LEU A 191 -7.92 0.67 4.96
C LEU A 191 -7.98 0.92 3.44
N LEU A 192 -9.15 1.27 2.91
CA LEU A 192 -9.35 1.55 1.49
C LEU A 192 -9.10 3.02 1.10
N GLU A 193 -9.13 3.93 2.07
CA GLU A 193 -8.98 5.38 1.85
C GLU A 193 -7.63 5.79 1.24
N PRO A 194 -6.47 5.23 1.66
CA PRO A 194 -5.17 5.55 1.04
C PRO A 194 -5.11 5.24 -0.46
N TRP A 195 -5.91 4.29 -0.93
CA TRP A 195 -5.98 3.89 -2.34
C TRP A 195 -7.01 4.73 -3.13
N GLY A 196 -7.48 5.82 -2.55
CA GLY A 196 -8.51 6.68 -3.14
C GLY A 196 -9.91 6.05 -3.18
N ILE A 197 -10.11 4.90 -2.53
CA ILE A 197 -11.40 4.20 -2.49
C ILE A 197 -12.16 4.64 -1.24
N VAL A 198 -12.94 5.70 -1.40
CA VAL A 198 -13.70 6.29 -0.28
C VAL A 198 -15.04 5.58 -0.12
N ILE A 199 -15.10 4.60 0.80
CA ILE A 199 -16.33 3.91 1.20
C ILE A 199 -16.59 4.18 2.67
N LYS A 200 -17.73 4.82 3.00
CA LYS A 200 -18.09 5.08 4.40
C LYS A 200 -18.43 3.78 5.12
N ALA A 201 -18.01 3.65 6.38
CA ALA A 201 -18.37 2.49 7.22
C ALA A 201 -19.89 2.26 7.32
N ALA A 202 -20.68 3.34 7.32
CA ALA A 202 -22.15 3.26 7.28
C ALA A 202 -22.68 2.57 6.02
N THR A 203 -22.04 2.81 4.87
CA THR A 203 -22.37 2.18 3.59
C THR A 203 -22.11 0.67 3.64
N ILE A 204 -20.98 0.26 4.22
CA ILE A 204 -20.65 -1.18 4.41
C ILE A 204 -21.70 -1.84 5.31
N ARG A 205 -22.07 -1.21 6.44
CA ARG A 205 -23.14 -1.70 7.32
C ARG A 205 -24.49 -1.83 6.58
N GLN A 206 -24.80 -0.86 5.73
CA GLN A 206 -26.02 -0.89 4.92
C GLN A 206 -26.00 -2.01 3.88
N TRP A 207 -24.85 -2.31 3.28
CA TRP A 207 -24.68 -3.46 2.39
C TRP A 207 -24.86 -4.78 3.11
N ALA A 208 -24.32 -4.90 4.33
CA ALA A 208 -24.54 -6.06 5.18
C ALA A 208 -26.03 -6.24 5.54
N LYS A 209 -26.71 -5.16 5.95
CA LYS A 209 -28.17 -5.18 6.24
C LYS A 209 -29.00 -5.59 5.02
N ARG A 210 -28.53 -5.28 3.81
CA ARG A 210 -29.16 -5.63 2.54
C ARG A 210 -28.70 -6.98 1.98
N SER A 211 -27.91 -7.74 2.74
CA SER A 211 -27.36 -9.04 2.32
C SER A 211 -26.54 -9.00 1.02
N ILE A 212 -25.96 -7.83 0.68
CA ILE A 212 -25.07 -7.66 -0.48
C ILE A 212 -23.68 -8.23 -0.17
N ILE A 213 -23.24 -8.09 1.08
CA ILE A 213 -22.02 -8.67 1.62
C ILE A 213 -22.39 -9.48 2.88
N GLN A 214 -21.66 -10.56 3.14
CA GLN A 214 -21.90 -11.42 4.29
C GLN A 214 -20.76 -11.30 5.30
N PRO A 215 -21.04 -11.27 6.61
CA PRO A 215 -20.00 -11.29 7.62
C PRO A 215 -19.33 -12.68 7.66
N VAL A 216 -18.01 -12.69 7.83
CA VAL A 216 -17.20 -13.91 7.98
C VAL A 216 -16.87 -14.22 9.44
N GLY A 217 -17.27 -13.35 10.35
CA GLY A 217 -17.07 -13.51 11.79
C GLY A 217 -17.46 -12.25 12.55
N THR A 218 -17.05 -12.19 13.81
CA THR A 218 -17.29 -11.06 14.72
C THR A 218 -16.01 -10.73 15.47
N ASP A 219 -15.76 -9.43 15.66
CA ASP A 219 -14.70 -8.89 16.52
C ASP A 219 -15.41 -8.14 17.66
N GLY A 220 -15.50 -8.78 18.82
CA GLY A 220 -16.43 -8.39 19.88
C GLY A 220 -17.88 -8.39 19.40
N THR A 221 -18.53 -7.23 19.41
CA THR A 221 -19.92 -7.04 18.94
C THR A 221 -20.01 -6.59 17.48
N ALA A 222 -18.87 -6.29 16.84
CA ALA A 222 -18.84 -5.77 15.48
C ALA A 222 -18.70 -6.92 14.45
N PRO A 223 -19.51 -6.93 13.37
CA PRO A 223 -19.34 -7.90 12.30
C PRO A 223 -18.06 -7.64 11.51
N VAL A 224 -17.37 -8.73 11.13
CA VAL A 224 -16.13 -8.72 10.36
C VAL A 224 -16.43 -9.16 8.93
N PHE A 225 -15.91 -8.43 7.96
CA PHE A 225 -16.09 -8.69 6.53
C PHE A 225 -14.74 -8.89 5.85
N LEU A 226 -14.75 -9.60 4.72
CA LEU A 226 -13.60 -9.67 3.84
C LEU A 226 -13.49 -8.35 3.06
N ILE A 227 -12.27 -7.86 2.91
CA ILE A 227 -12.01 -6.65 2.12
C ILE A 227 -12.46 -6.81 0.67
N TRP A 228 -12.29 -8.02 0.11
CA TRP A 228 -12.70 -8.36 -1.25
C TRP A 228 -14.20 -8.16 -1.50
N ASP A 229 -15.04 -8.58 -0.55
CA ASP A 229 -16.50 -8.49 -0.70
C ASP A 229 -16.96 -7.02 -0.65
N VAL A 230 -16.33 -6.21 0.20
CA VAL A 230 -16.58 -4.77 0.27
C VAL A 230 -16.17 -4.08 -1.03
N TRP A 231 -15.00 -4.42 -1.57
CA TRP A 231 -14.53 -3.87 -2.84
C TRP A 231 -15.40 -4.31 -4.03
N GLN A 232 -15.81 -5.58 -4.08
CA GLN A 232 -16.74 -6.07 -5.10
C GLN A 232 -18.09 -5.34 -5.03
N ALA A 233 -18.64 -5.15 -3.82
CA ALA A 233 -19.88 -4.42 -3.65
C ALA A 233 -19.76 -2.97 -4.15
N HIS A 234 -18.66 -2.30 -3.83
CA HIS A 234 -18.37 -0.95 -4.31
C HIS A 234 -18.29 -0.89 -5.84
N THR A 235 -17.53 -1.79 -6.47
CA THR A 235 -17.34 -1.79 -7.93
C THR A 235 -18.60 -2.19 -8.70
N ARG A 236 -19.38 -3.15 -8.19
CA ARG A 236 -20.68 -3.54 -8.77
C ARG A 236 -21.70 -2.41 -8.66
N LEU A 237 -21.80 -1.75 -7.51
CA LEU A 237 -22.79 -0.69 -7.27
C LEU A 237 -22.40 0.64 -7.92
N ALA A 238 -21.10 0.97 -8.02
CA ALA A 238 -20.65 2.12 -8.82
C ALA A 238 -21.02 1.96 -10.30
N GLY A 239 -20.98 0.73 -10.83
CA GLY A 239 -21.51 0.39 -12.16
C GLY A 239 -23.04 0.57 -12.24
N TYR A 240 -23.76 0.16 -11.20
CA TYR A 240 -25.22 0.30 -11.10
C TYR A 240 -25.67 1.78 -11.06
N ASP A 241 -24.98 2.64 -10.31
CA ASP A 241 -25.26 4.08 -10.24
C ASP A 241 -24.88 4.82 -11.54
N ARG A 242 -23.90 4.33 -12.29
CA ARG A 242 -23.57 4.81 -13.65
C ARG A 242 -24.64 4.39 -14.66
N ALA A 243 -25.07 3.13 -14.61
CA ALA A 243 -26.14 2.59 -15.47
C ALA A 243 -27.48 3.28 -15.19
N ARG A 244 -27.80 3.56 -13.93
CA ARG A 244 -29.00 4.30 -13.51
C ARG A 244 -28.97 5.76 -13.98
N ARG A 245 -27.82 6.45 -13.88
CA ARG A 245 -27.64 7.81 -14.43
C ARG A 245 -27.75 7.84 -15.96
N ASN A 246 -27.18 6.85 -16.65
CA ASN A 246 -27.25 6.76 -18.12
C ASN A 246 -28.64 6.30 -18.63
N GLY A 247 -29.39 5.54 -17.83
CA GLY A 247 -30.78 5.17 -18.10
C GLY A 247 -31.79 6.29 -17.85
N MET A 248 -31.39 7.34 -17.11
CA MET A 248 -32.17 8.57 -16.91
C MET A 248 -31.90 9.60 -18.02
N LYS A 249 -31.91 9.19 -19.30
CA LYS A 249 -32.06 10.17 -20.39
C LYS A 249 -33.51 10.68 -20.33
N PRO A 250 -33.75 12.00 -20.28
CA PRO A 250 -35.11 12.51 -20.16
C PRO A 250 -35.94 12.07 -21.38
N SER A 251 -37.12 11.51 -21.09
CA SER A 251 -38.11 11.14 -22.09
C SER A 251 -38.36 12.32 -23.07
N PRO A 252 -38.44 12.07 -24.39
CA PRO A 252 -38.65 13.11 -25.40
C PRO A 252 -39.97 13.87 -25.23
N LYS A 253 -40.88 13.41 -24.36
CA LYS A 253 -42.14 14.09 -24.04
C LYS A 253 -41.96 15.38 -23.21
N ARG A 254 -40.81 15.63 -22.58
CA ARG A 254 -40.56 16.86 -21.80
C ARG A 254 -39.92 18.02 -22.58
N ARG A 255 -39.47 17.81 -23.82
CA ARG A 255 -38.93 18.90 -24.66
C ARG A 255 -40.03 19.80 -25.24
N LYS A 256 -41.22 19.26 -25.54
CA LYS A 256 -42.34 20.04 -26.11
C LYS A 256 -43.06 20.97 -25.11
N ALA A 257 -42.76 20.88 -23.82
CA ALA A 257 -43.37 21.74 -22.79
C ALA A 257 -42.57 23.03 -22.52
N ILE A 258 -41.26 23.04 -22.82
CA ILE A 258 -40.41 24.22 -22.58
C ILE A 258 -40.41 25.17 -23.80
N GLU A 259 -40.75 24.65 -24.98
CA GLU A 259 -40.78 25.41 -26.23
C GLU A 259 -42.14 26.06 -26.53
N ARG A 260 -43.15 25.82 -25.69
CA ARG A 260 -44.50 26.42 -25.80
C ARG A 260 -44.75 27.63 -24.92
N ASP A 261 -43.83 27.95 -24.00
CA ASP A 261 -43.89 29.14 -23.13
C ASP A 261 -43.01 30.30 -23.65
N ARG A 262 -42.55 30.22 -24.91
CA ARG A 262 -41.67 31.23 -25.55
C ARG A 262 -42.18 31.78 -26.88
N THR A 263 -43.46 31.59 -27.18
CA THR A 263 -44.19 32.22 -28.30
C THR A 263 -45.49 32.76 -27.77
#